data_AF-A0A7W4VJS0-F1
#
_entry.id   AF-A0A7W4VJS0-F1
#
_cell.length_a   1.000
_cell.length_b   1.000
_cell.length_c   1.000
_cell.angle_alpha   90.00
_cell.angle_beta   90.00
_cell.angle_gamma   90.00
#
_symmetry.space_group_name_H-M   'P 1'
#
loop_
_entity.id
_entity.type
_entity.pdbx_description
1 polymer ?
#
loop_
_entity_poly.entity_id
_entity_poly.type
_entity_poly.pdbx_seq_one_letter_code
_entity_poly.pdbx_strand_id
1 'polypeptide(L)'
;MGFAVLKRSVSIAGHRTSISLEEPFWEGLREIAEREKISVQALIGRIDAERGEQNLSSAIRVFVLNDLRGRLVSDADQRIGGAP
;
A
#
# COMPACT_ATOMS: atom_id res chain seq x y z
N MET A 1 -13.26 -13.24 13.67
CA MET A 1 -11.81 -13.03 13.49
C MET A 1 -11.63 -11.55 13.18
N GLY A 2 -11.20 -10.75 14.15
CA GLY A 2 -11.04 -9.30 13.97
C GLY A 2 -9.60 -8.98 13.58
N PHE A 3 -9.39 -8.17 12.56
CA PHE A 3 -8.06 -7.64 12.25
C PHE A 3 -7.73 -6.52 13.24
N ALA A 4 -6.59 -6.64 13.92
CA ALA A 4 -6.15 -5.60 14.85
C ALA A 4 -5.77 -4.34 14.06
N VAL A 5 -6.42 -3.22 14.37
CA VAL A 5 -6.04 -1.90 13.84
C VAL A 5 -4.88 -1.37 14.67
N LEU A 6 -3.71 -1.24 14.04
CA LEU A 6 -2.52 -0.66 14.65
C LEU A 6 -2.37 0.80 14.27
N LYS A 7 -2.18 1.64 15.30
CA LYS A 7 -1.84 3.04 15.15
C LYS A 7 -0.33 3.21 15.13
N ARG A 8 0.20 3.78 14.05
CA ARG A 8 1.62 4.14 13.92
C ARG A 8 1.75 5.62 13.65
N SER A 9 2.86 6.20 14.07
CA SER A 9 3.21 7.58 13.73
C SER A 9 4.32 7.57 12.71
N VAL A 10 4.12 8.30 11.62
CA VAL A 10 5.07 8.41 10.51
C VAL A 10 5.36 9.88 10.24
N SER A 11 6.57 10.18 9.78
CA SER A 11 6.93 11.51 9.32
C SER A 11 6.73 11.56 7.81
N ILE A 12 5.86 12.45 7.33
CA ILE A 12 5.56 12.67 5.91
C ILE A 12 5.75 14.16 5.62
N ALA A 13 6.58 14.50 4.63
CA ALA A 13 6.86 15.89 4.24
C ALA A 13 7.27 16.81 5.41
N GLY A 14 7.98 16.28 6.41
CA GLY A 14 8.38 17.03 7.61
C GLY A 14 7.32 17.14 8.71
N HIS A 15 6.09 16.66 8.46
CA HIS A 15 5.00 16.63 9.42
C HIS A 15 4.79 15.23 10.00
N ARG A 16 4.49 15.15 11.29
CA ARG A 16 4.20 13.89 11.97
C ARG A 16 2.72 13.55 11.80
N THR A 17 2.44 12.49 11.06
CA THR A 17 1.08 11.99 10.79
C THR A 17 0.86 10.69 11.53
N SER A 18 -0.30 10.55 12.18
CA SER A 18 -0.69 9.30 12.82
C SER A 18 -1.70 8.56 11.96
N ILE A 19 -1.39 7.30 11.66
CA ILE A 19 -2.15 6.44 10.76
C ILE A 19 -2.61 5.21 11.54
N SER A 20 -3.90 4.90 11.45
CA SER A 20 -4.49 3.67 11.99
C SER A 20 -4.88 2.75 10.84
N LEU A 21 -4.29 1.56 10.79
CA LEU A 21 -4.49 0.55 9.75
C LEU A 21 -4.44 -0.87 10.33
N GLU A 22 -5.17 -1.77 9.73
CA GLU A 22 -5.13 -3.21 10.00
C GLU A 22 -3.74 -3.76 9.65
N GLU A 23 -3.23 -4.74 10.42
CA GLU A 23 -1.89 -5.30 10.18
C GLU A 23 -1.66 -5.82 8.74
N PRO A 24 -2.63 -6.47 8.06
CA PRO A 24 -2.43 -6.90 6.67
C PRO A 24 -2.15 -5.73 5.70
N PHE A 25 -2.67 -4.53 5.96
CA PHE A 25 -2.35 -3.37 5.14
C PHE A 25 -0.95 -2.80 5.46
N TRP A 26 -0.50 -2.91 6.71
CA TRP A 26 0.89 -2.59 7.05
C TRP A 26 1.88 -3.55 6.40
N GLU A 27 1.56 -4.83 6.35
CA GLU A 27 2.36 -5.85 5.65
C GLU A 27 2.38 -5.59 4.15
N GLY A 28 1.21 -5.36 3.54
CA GLY A 28 1.12 -5.01 2.12
C GLY A 28 1.93 -3.77 1.73
N LEU A 29 1.96 -2.73 2.58
CA LEU A 29 2.83 -1.58 2.37
C LEU A 29 4.32 -1.95 2.39
N ARG A 30 4.75 -2.84 3.30
CA ARG A 30 6.16 -3.30 3.35
C ARG A 30 6.52 -4.07 2.09
N GLU A 31 5.66 -4.99 1.67
CA GLU A 31 5.88 -5.78 0.45
C GLU A 31 5.97 -4.91 -0.81
N ILE A 32 5.09 -3.91 -0.94
CA ILE A 32 5.13 -2.99 -2.08
C ILE A 32 6.40 -2.15 -2.04
N ALA A 33 6.73 -1.57 -0.89
CA ALA A 33 7.94 -0.75 -0.73
C ALA A 33 9.21 -1.55 -1.03
N GLU A 34 9.28 -2.82 -0.60
CA GLU A 34 10.39 -3.72 -0.90
C GLU A 34 10.53 -3.99 -2.41
N ARG A 35 9.43 -4.33 -3.10
CA ARG A 35 9.45 -4.54 -4.56
C ARG A 35 9.85 -3.28 -5.33
N GLU A 36 9.39 -2.12 -4.89
CA GLU A 36 9.73 -0.83 -5.49
C GLU A 36 11.10 -0.28 -5.06
N LYS A 37 11.78 -0.95 -4.12
CA LYS A 37 13.08 -0.53 -3.55
C LYS A 37 13.06 0.87 -2.93
N ILE A 38 11.96 1.21 -2.26
CA ILE A 38 11.80 2.47 -1.52
C ILE A 38 11.45 2.18 -0.05
N SER A 39 11.55 3.19 0.81
CA SER A 39 11.10 3.03 2.20
C SER A 39 9.57 3.06 2.30
N VAL A 40 9.02 2.43 3.34
CA VAL A 40 7.58 2.53 3.64
C VAL A 40 7.16 3.99 3.85
N GLN A 41 8.00 4.83 4.46
CA GLN A 41 7.70 6.25 4.59
C GLN A 41 7.63 6.96 3.23
N ALA A 42 8.54 6.64 2.31
CA ALA A 42 8.53 7.22 0.96
C ALA A 42 7.27 6.80 0.19
N LEU A 43 6.88 5.52 0.27
CA LEU A 43 5.65 5.02 -0.34
C LEU A 43 4.41 5.72 0.24
N ILE A 44 4.32 5.82 1.57
CA ILE A 44 3.23 6.54 2.24
C ILE A 44 3.21 8.01 1.83
N GLY A 45 4.38 8.65 1.70
CA GLY A 45 4.49 10.03 1.23
C GLY A 45 4.01 10.23 -0.21
N ARG A 46 4.27 9.28 -1.11
CA ARG A 46 3.72 9.29 -2.47
C ARG A 46 2.19 9.19 -2.44
N ILE A 47 1.64 8.24 -1.67
CA ILE A 47 0.19 8.09 -1.50
C ILE A 47 -0.42 9.36 -0.89
N ASP A 48 0.26 9.98 0.08
CA ASP A 48 -0.15 11.24 0.72
C ASP A 48 -0.29 12.38 -0.30
N ALA A 49 0.67 12.49 -1.22
CA ALA A 49 0.67 13.50 -2.28
C ALA A 49 -0.40 13.25 -3.36
N GLU A 50 -0.72 11.99 -3.67
CA GLU A 50 -1.62 11.61 -4.76
C GLU A 50 -3.09 11.49 -4.34
N ARG A 51 -3.39 11.31 -3.06
CA ARG A 51 -4.77 11.03 -2.58
C ARG A 51 -5.75 12.21 -2.69
N GLY A 52 -5.27 13.43 -2.97
CA GLY A 52 -6.06 14.65 -2.88
C GLY A 52 -6.63 14.86 -1.47
N GLU A 53 -7.95 15.10 -1.37
CA GLU A 53 -8.65 15.33 -0.10
C GLU A 53 -9.03 14.04 0.67
N GLN A 54 -8.73 12.86 0.11
CA GLN A 54 -9.10 11.60 0.73
C GLN A 54 -8.33 11.34 2.03
N ASN A 55 -8.93 10.58 2.95
CA ASN A 55 -8.26 10.17 4.18
C ASN A 55 -7.07 9.24 3.86
N LEU A 56 -5.90 9.48 4.48
CA LEU A 56 -4.68 8.71 4.23
C LEU A 56 -4.85 7.20 4.50
N SER A 57 -5.52 6.81 5.58
CA SER A 57 -5.76 5.38 5.86
C SER A 57 -6.61 4.75 4.76
N SER A 58 -7.67 5.41 4.30
CA SER A 58 -8.49 4.89 3.19
C SER A 58 -7.70 4.82 1.88
N ALA A 59 -6.90 5.85 1.58
CA ALA A 59 -6.05 5.88 0.39
C ALA A 59 -5.03 4.73 0.39
N ILE A 60 -4.39 4.45 1.53
CA ILE A 60 -3.47 3.33 1.68
C ILE A 60 -4.16 1.99 1.42
N ARG A 61 -5.35 1.76 1.99
CA ARG A 61 -6.09 0.49 1.80
C ARG A 61 -6.41 0.26 0.33
N VAL A 62 -6.90 1.29 -0.36
CA VAL A 62 -7.22 1.22 -1.80
C VAL A 62 -5.95 1.02 -2.63
N PHE A 63 -4.86 1.70 -2.29
CA PHE A 63 -3.57 1.54 -2.96
C PHE A 63 -3.06 0.10 -2.88
N VAL A 64 -3.03 -0.50 -1.68
CA VAL A 64 -2.61 -1.90 -1.49
C VAL A 64 -3.52 -2.87 -2.25
N LEU A 65 -4.84 -2.65 -2.24
CA LEU A 65 -5.78 -3.47 -3.00
C LEU A 65 -5.52 -3.38 -4.52
N ASN A 66 -5.27 -2.19 -5.05
CA ASN A 66 -5.04 -1.99 -6.47
C ASN A 66 -3.70 -2.61 -6.93
N ASP A 67 -2.66 -2.51 -6.10
CA ASP A 67 -1.40 -3.21 -6.36
C ASP A 67 -1.60 -4.74 -6.48
N LEU A 68 -2.32 -5.33 -5.53
CA LEU A 68 -2.62 -6.77 -5.57
C LEU A 68 -3.42 -7.13 -6.83
N ARG A 69 -4.45 -6.35 -7.16
CA ARG A 69 -5.26 -6.59 -8.38
C ARG A 69 -4.41 -6.48 -9.64
N GLY A 70 -3.53 -5.49 -9.74
CA GLY A 70 -2.62 -5.33 -10.87
C GLY A 70 -1.69 -6.53 -11.05
N ARG A 71 -1.17 -7.08 -9.95
CA ARG A 71 -0.36 -8.30 -9.98
C ARG A 71 -1.16 -9.53 -10.40
N LEU A 72 -2.37 -9.71 -9.89
CA LEU A 72 -3.22 -10.84 -10.27
C LEU A 72 -3.62 -10.80 -11.75
N VAL A 73 -3.84 -9.62 -12.33
CA VAL A 73 -4.08 -9.47 -13.77
C VAL A 73 -2.82 -9.79 -14.57
N SER A 74 -1.66 -9.25 -14.16
CA SER A 74 -0.38 -9.50 -14.84
C SER A 74 0.01 -10.99 -14.81
N ASP A 75 -0.21 -11.65 -13.69
CA ASP A 75 0.01 -13.09 -13.53
C ASP A 75 -0.96 -13.93 -14.38
N ALA A 76 -2.20 -13.47 -14.57
CA ALA A 76 -3.18 -14.15 -15.42
C ALA A 76 -2.78 -14.06 -16.90
N ASP A 77 -2.36 -12.88 -17.36
CA ASP A 77 -1.88 -12.68 -18.73
C ASP A 77 -0.64 -13.54 -19.03
N GLN A 78 0.30 -13.65 -18.07
CA GLN A 78 1.48 -14.51 -18.20
C GLN A 78 1.14 -16.01 -18.26
N ARG A 79 0.10 -16.47 -17.55
CA ARG A 79 -0.35 -17.87 -17.60
C ARG A 79 -1.04 -18.21 -18.92
N ILE A 80 -1.75 -17.28 -19.54
CA ILE A 80 -2.43 -17.49 -20.83
C ILE A 80 -1.43 -17.41 -21.99
N GLY A 81 -0.42 -16.55 -21.93
CA GLY A 81 0.62 -16.40 -22.95
C GLY A 81 1.69 -17.50 -22.99
N GLY A 82 1.59 -18.52 -22.13
CA GLY A 82 2.59 -19.57 -21.94
C GLY A 82 2.26 -20.95 -22.53
N ALA A 83 1.22 -21.10 -23.35
CA ALA A 83 0.91 -22.37 -24.00
C ALA A 83 1.68 -22.51 -25.34
N PRO A 84 2.38 -23.64 -25.59
CA PRO A 84 3.06 -23.91 -26.86
C PRO A 84 2.09 -24.10 -28.04
#